data_AF-A0A4U3LH72-F1
#
_entry.id   AF-A0A4U3LH72-F1
#
_cell.length_a   1.000
_cell.length_b   1.000
_cell.length_c   1.000
_cell.angle_alpha   90.00
_cell.angle_beta   90.00
_cell.angle_gamma   90.00
#
_symmetry.space_group_name_H-M   'P 1'
#
loop_
_entity.id
_entity.type
_entity.pdbx_description
1 polymer ?
#
loop_
_entity_poly.entity_id
_entity_poly.type
_entity_poly.pdbx_seq_one_letter_code
_entity_poly.pdbx_strand_id
1 'polypeptide(L)' 'MDAYREAQRLYAEAMLSTATGQERTAVLQQTLQRIGELVPAAAPGDKAAVLLMNSSIAELIAGEAR' A
#
# COMPACT_ATOMS: atom_id res chain seq x y z
N MET A 1 5.04 -2.64 16.04
CA MET A 1 4.17 -1.54 15.58
C MET A 1 2.75 -2.06 15.50
N ASP A 2 1.73 -1.21 15.66
CA ASP A 2 0.37 -1.59 15.30
C ASP A 2 0.23 -1.72 13.77
N ALA A 3 -0.74 -2.51 13.30
CA ALA A 3 -0.92 -2.80 11.88
C ALA A 3 -1.23 -1.54 11.04
N TYR A 4 -1.85 -0.53 11.66
CA TYR A 4 -2.15 0.74 11.01
C TYR A 4 -0.88 1.55 10.74
N ARG A 5 0.00 1.72 11.73
CA ARG A 5 1.29 2.40 11.60
C ARG A 5 2.22 1.70 10.61
N GLU A 6 2.21 0.38 10.60
CA GLU A 6 2.99 -0.38 9.61
C GLU A 6 2.44 -0.16 8.20
N ALA A 7 1.11 -0.17 8.02
CA ALA A 7 0.49 0.16 6.73
C ALA A 7 0.83 1.60 6.28
N GLN A 8 0.80 2.57 7.20
CA GLN A 8 1.22 3.94 6.92
C GLN A 8 2.68 4.04 6.49
N ARG A 9 3.59 3.34 7.19
CA ARG A 9 5.02 3.31 6.86
C ARG A 9 5.24 2.76 5.45
N LEU A 10 4.64 1.61 5.15
CA LEU A 10 4.72 0.96 3.84
C LEU A 10 4.15 1.83 2.73
N TYR A 11 2.99 2.45 2.97
CA TYR A 11 2.37 3.36 2.01
C TYR A 11 3.28 4.56 1.73
N ALA A 12 3.84 5.19 2.77
CA ALA A 12 4.75 6.33 2.61
C ALA A 12 6.03 5.95 1.86
N GLU A 13 6.62 4.79 2.17
CA GLU A 13 7.80 4.27 1.45
C GLU A 13 7.53 4.06 -0.03
N ALA A 14 6.37 3.50 -0.38
CA ALA A 14 5.98 3.33 -1.77
C ALA A 14 5.76 4.66 -2.50
N MET A 15 5.16 5.65 -1.82
CA MET A 15 4.91 6.98 -2.42
C MET A 15 6.17 7.81 -2.61
N LEU A 16 7.18 7.61 -1.76
CA LEU A 16 8.47 8.31 -1.82
C LEU A 16 9.52 7.56 -2.64
N SER A 17 9.19 6.38 -3.16
CA SER A 17 10.10 5.59 -3.98
C SER A 17 10.54 6.36 -5.22
N THR A 18 11.85 6.35 -5.49
CA THR A 18 12.42 6.92 -6.72
C THR A 18 12.43 5.93 -7.88
N ALA A 19 11.88 4.71 -7.69
CA ALA A 19 11.76 3.70 -8.73
C ALA A 19 10.89 4.23 -9.88
N THR A 20 11.19 3.78 -11.11
CA THR A 20 10.46 4.21 -12.31
C THR A 20 10.11 3.03 -13.21
N GLY A 21 9.10 3.21 -14.08
CA GLY A 21 8.65 2.16 -15.00
C GLY A 21 8.30 0.86 -14.28
N GLN A 22 8.81 -0.26 -14.78
CA GLN A 22 8.52 -1.59 -14.23
C GLN A 22 8.98 -1.77 -12.78
N GLU A 23 10.06 -1.10 -12.36
CA GLU A 23 10.54 -1.17 -10.98
C GLU A 23 9.54 -0.51 -10.03
N ARG A 24 8.94 0.62 -10.44
CA ARG A 24 7.89 1.28 -9.68
C ARG A 24 6.67 0.39 -9.51
N THR A 25 6.22 -0.23 -10.59
CA THR A 25 5.09 -1.16 -10.55
C THR A 25 5.36 -2.33 -9.60
N ALA A 26 6.58 -2.89 -9.59
CA ALA A 26 6.96 -3.96 -8.67
C ALA A 26 6.93 -3.51 -7.20
N VAL A 27 7.45 -2.32 -6.89
CA VAL A 27 7.37 -1.73 -5.54
C VAL A 27 5.91 -1.55 -5.10
N LEU A 28 5.06 -1.03 -5.99
CA LEU A 28 3.64 -0.84 -5.70
C LEU A 28 2.92 -2.18 -5.47
N GLN A 29 3.17 -3.20 -6.31
CA GLN A 29 2.59 -4.54 -6.15
C GLN A 29 2.99 -5.20 -4.83
N GLN A 30 4.27 -5.11 -4.47
CA GLN A 30 4.76 -5.63 -3.18
C GLN A 30 4.09 -4.91 -2.01
N THR A 31 3.97 -3.58 -2.10
CA THR A 31 3.33 -2.78 -1.05
C THR A 31 1.85 -3.10 -0.93
N LEU A 32 1.15 -3.27 -2.05
CA LEU A 32 -0.25 -3.67 -2.10
C LEU A 32 -0.46 -5.00 -1.36
N GLN A 33 0.36 -6.01 -1.63
CA GLN A 33 0.25 -7.29 -0.94
C GLN A 33 0.45 -7.14 0.58
N ARG A 34 1.55 -6.47 0.99
CA ARG A 34 1.89 -6.32 2.41
C ARG A 34 0.85 -5.54 3.20
N ILE A 35 0.29 -4.47 2.64
CA ILE A 35 -0.79 -3.72 3.29
C ILE A 35 -2.07 -4.57 3.38
N GLY A 36 -2.37 -5.39 2.37
CA GLY A 36 -3.52 -6.29 2.38
C GLY A 36 -3.45 -7.32 3.51
N GLU A 37 -2.26 -7.86 3.79
CA GLU A 37 -1.99 -8.79 4.89
C GLU A 37 -2.20 -8.15 6.28
N LEU A 38 -2.15 -6.82 6.39
CA LEU A 38 -2.35 -6.09 7.65
C LEU A 38 -3.83 -5.81 7.96
N VAL A 39 -4.73 -5.89 6.97
CA VAL A 39 -6.16 -5.59 7.15
C VAL A 39 -6.83 -6.43 8.25
N PRO A 40 -6.62 -7.77 8.33
CA PRO A 40 -7.23 -8.58 9.39
C PRO A 40 -6.73 -8.19 10.79
N ALA A 41 -5.48 -7.74 10.91
CA ALA A 41 -4.81 -7.39 12.14
C ALA A 41 -5.04 -5.94 12.60
N ALA A 42 -5.60 -5.08 11.74
CA ALA A 42 -5.92 -3.69 12.08
C ALA A 42 -7.07 -3.62 13.09
N ALA A 43 -6.99 -2.63 14.00
CA ALA A 43 -8.07 -2.36 14.93
C ALA A 43 -9.37 -2.00 14.18
N PRO A 44 -10.56 -2.30 14.71
CA PRO A 44 -11.82 -2.07 14.00
C PRO A 44 -12.00 -0.64 13.47
N GLY A 45 -11.54 0.37 14.21
CA GLY A 45 -11.59 1.77 13.79
C GLY A 45 -10.62 2.14 12.66
N ASP A 46 -9.54 1.37 12.48
CA ASP A 46 -8.47 1.66 11.52
C ASP A 46 -8.57 0.82 10.24
N LYS A 47 -9.37 -0.26 10.24
CA LYS A 47 -9.53 -1.16 9.08
C LYS A 47 -9.88 -0.43 7.80
N ALA A 48 -10.80 0.54 7.87
CA ALA A 48 -11.18 1.34 6.72
C ALA A 48 -10.00 2.14 6.16
N ALA A 49 -9.17 2.73 7.03
CA ALA A 49 -8.00 3.49 6.60
C ALA A 49 -6.93 2.60 5.96
N VAL A 50 -6.68 1.40 6.52
CA VAL A 50 -5.74 0.43 5.93
C VAL A 50 -6.24 -0.04 4.55
N LEU A 51 -7.53 -0.31 4.41
CA LEU A 51 -8.15 -0.67 3.13
C LEU A 51 -8.04 0.47 2.11
N LEU A 52 -8.25 1.72 2.52
CA LEU A 52 -8.12 2.88 1.65
C LEU A 52 -6.68 3.04 1.11
N MET A 53 -5.67 2.87 1.98
CA MET A 53 -4.27 2.86 1.54
C MET A 53 -4.00 1.75 0.52
N ASN A 54 -4.54 0.56 0.76
CA ASN A 54 -4.42 -0.56 -0.16
C ASN A 54 -5.05 -0.25 -1.53
N SER A 55 -6.28 0.27 -1.53
CA SER A 55 -7.00 0.62 -2.76
C SER A 55 -6.30 1.72 -3.57
N SER A 56 -5.74 2.73 -2.90
CA SER A 56 -4.96 3.79 -3.55
C SER A 56 -3.77 3.22 -4.32
N ILE A 57 -3.05 2.24 -3.76
CA ILE A 57 -1.95 1.58 -4.47
C ILE A 57 -2.44 0.76 -5.66
N ALA A 58 -3.56 0.06 -5.54
CA ALA A 58 -4.15 -0.68 -6.66
C ALA A 58 -4.53 0.26 -7.81
N GLU A 59 -5.09 1.43 -7.51
CA GLU A 59 -5.43 2.46 -8.50
C GLU A 59 -4.17 3.01 -9.21
N LEU A 60 -3.09 3.25 -8.47
CA LEU A 60 -1.82 3.69 -9.05
C LEU A 60 -1.24 2.66 -10.02
N ILE A 61 -1.25 1.38 -9.66
CA ILE A 61 -0.81 0.29 -10.55
C ILE A 61 -1.66 0.27 -11.83
N ALA A 62 -2.98 0.40 -11.69
CA ALA A 62 -3.89 0.41 -12.84
C ALA A 62 -3.67 1.64 -13.75
N GLY A 63 -3.22 2.76 -13.19
CA GLY A 63 -2.84 3.97 -13.93
C GLY A 63 -1.53 3.81 -14.72
N GLU A 64 -0.59 2.99 -14.25
CA GLU A 64 0.70 2.73 -14.94
C GLU A 64 0.57 1.76 -16.11
N ALA A 65 -0.50 0.97 -16.16
CA ALA A 65 -0.76 0.02 -17.24
C ALA A 65 -1.45 0.63 -18.48
N ARG A 66 -1.78 1.92 -18.44
CA ARG A 66 -2.43 2.68 -19.53
C ARG A 66 -1.41 3.49 -20.33
#